data_AF-A0A9E2RF24-F1
#
_entry.id   AF-A0A9E2RF24-F1
#
_cell.length_a   1.000
_cell.length_b   1.000
_cell.length_c   1.000
_cell.angle_alpha   90.00
_cell.angle_beta   90.00
_cell.angle_gamma   90.00
#
_symmetry.space_group_name_H-M   'P 1'
#
loop_
_entity.id
_entity.type
_entity.pdbx_description
1 polymer ?
#
loop_
_entity_poly.entity_id
_entity_poly.type
_entity_poly.pdbx_seq_one_letter_code
_entity_poly.pdbx_strand_id
1 'polypeptide(L)'
;MGRAIGAVVLGLVVYGLCWYVFIRNAFGGMQPDGIFAAGTYTFTYKWMMIVTVIGIAAACGAGRLCRMAAKASKPVHVLAILCAALGLGYAVYTLLQPDSGPRVRVVTMWDLVEKTVEPAWFLFVQPTVGYFFVRLAGETIPMPPFLERILVRNPSSE
;
A
#
# COMPACT_ATOMS: atom_id res chain seq x y z
N MET A 1 26.54 4.10 0.70
CA MET A 1 25.25 4.60 1.25
C MET A 1 24.20 4.90 0.19
N GLY A 2 24.55 5.52 -0.96
CA GLY A 2 23.57 5.84 -2.02
C GLY A 2 22.68 4.67 -2.48
N ARG A 3 23.22 3.45 -2.60
CA ARG A 3 22.43 2.26 -2.96
C ARG A 3 21.31 1.95 -1.95
N ALA A 4 21.55 2.15 -0.66
CA ALA A 4 20.56 1.88 0.37
C ALA A 4 19.40 2.89 0.30
N ILE A 5 19.73 4.17 0.15
CA ILE A 5 18.72 5.24 -0.02
C ILE A 5 17.92 5.01 -1.30
N GLY A 6 18.61 4.77 -2.42
CA GLY A 6 17.97 4.49 -3.71
C GLY A 6 17.02 3.28 -3.65
N ALA A 7 17.38 2.23 -2.90
CA ALA A 7 16.51 1.07 -2.70
C ALA A 7 15.24 1.38 -1.89
N VAL A 8 15.32 2.26 -0.89
CA VAL A 8 14.14 2.71 -0.12
C VAL A 8 13.23 3.56 -1.01
N VAL A 9 13.79 4.51 -1.75
CA VAL A 9 13.03 5.36 -2.68
C VAL A 9 12.34 4.51 -3.75
N LEU A 10 13.07 3.56 -4.35
CA LEU A 10 12.50 2.61 -5.31
C LEU A 10 11.34 1.81 -4.69
N GLY A 11 11.52 1.31 -3.46
CA GLY A 11 10.47 0.60 -2.73
C GLY A 11 9.22 1.46 -2.54
N LEU A 12 9.38 2.72 -2.12
CA LEU A 12 8.26 3.67 -1.97
C LEU A 12 7.55 3.93 -3.29
N VAL A 13 8.29 4.18 -4.36
CA VAL A 13 7.72 4.43 -5.70
C VAL A 13 6.93 3.21 -6.16
N VAL A 14 7.49 2.01 -6.03
CA VAL A 14 6.79 0.78 -6.44
C VAL A 14 5.57 0.52 -5.57
N TYR A 15 5.66 0.74 -4.25
CA TYR A 15 4.51 0.64 -3.36
C TYR A 15 3.35 1.53 -3.86
N GLY A 16 3.63 2.82 -4.09
CA GLY A 16 2.64 3.78 -4.56
C GLY A 16 2.09 3.45 -5.94
N LEU A 17 2.93 3.02 -6.89
CA LEU A 17 2.49 2.61 -8.22
C LEU A 17 1.62 1.37 -8.19
N CYS A 18 2.01 0.33 -7.46
CA CYS A 18 1.20 -0.88 -7.30
C CYS A 18 -0.15 -0.53 -6.68
N TRP A 19 -0.15 0.21 -5.58
CA TRP A 19 -1.37 0.66 -4.93
C TRP A 19 -2.28 1.43 -5.90
N TYR A 20 -1.74 2.43 -6.59
CA TYR A 20 -2.48 3.24 -7.55
C TYR A 20 -3.10 2.40 -8.67
N VAL A 21 -2.31 1.51 -9.29
CA VAL A 21 -2.78 0.65 -10.38
C VAL A 21 -3.91 -0.26 -9.90
N PHE A 22 -3.73 -0.94 -8.76
CA PHE A 22 -4.75 -1.86 -8.26
C PHE A 22 -6.02 -1.13 -7.84
N ILE A 23 -5.91 -0.02 -7.12
CA ILE A 23 -7.06 0.78 -6.69
C ILE A 23 -7.80 1.36 -7.89
N ARG A 24 -7.10 1.88 -8.90
CA ARG A 24 -7.71 2.36 -10.14
C ARG A 24 -8.54 1.27 -10.82
N ASN A 25 -7.99 0.06 -10.93
CA ASN A 25 -8.70 -1.07 -11.54
C ASN A 25 -9.89 -1.54 -10.69
N ALA A 26 -9.74 -1.56 -9.36
CA ALA A 26 -10.82 -1.93 -8.45
C ALA A 26 -12.00 -0.94 -8.53
N PHE A 27 -11.71 0.36 -8.60
CA PHE A 27 -12.72 1.40 -8.80
C PHE A 27 -13.39 1.33 -10.17
N GLY A 28 -12.63 1.05 -11.24
CA GLY A 28 -13.20 0.92 -12.60
C GLY A 28 -14.12 -0.29 -12.76
N GLY A 29 -13.99 -1.32 -11.92
CA GLY A 29 -14.78 -2.54 -11.98
C GLY A 29 -16.01 -2.58 -11.07
N MET A 30 -16.20 -1.61 -10.17
CA MET A 30 -17.26 -1.64 -9.16
C MET A 30 -18.14 -0.40 -9.20
N GLN A 31 -19.46 -0.61 -9.16
CA GLN A 31 -20.43 0.47 -8.96
C GLN A 31 -20.33 1.03 -7.52
N PRO A 32 -20.75 2.30 -7.28
CA PRO A 32 -20.71 2.92 -5.96
C PRO A 32 -21.32 2.07 -4.84
N ASP A 33 -22.43 1.38 -5.08
CA ASP A 33 -23.10 0.55 -4.09
C ASP A 33 -22.31 -0.73 -3.72
N GLY A 34 -21.32 -1.12 -4.52
CA GLY A 34 -20.37 -2.18 -4.17
C GLY A 34 -19.25 -1.71 -3.25
N ILE A 35 -19.03 -0.40 -3.17
CA ILE A 35 -17.89 0.23 -2.47
C ILE A 35 -18.36 0.86 -1.16
N PHE A 36 -19.50 1.56 -1.18
CA PHE A 36 -20.05 2.30 -0.06
C PHE A 36 -21.32 1.64 0.49
N ALA A 37 -21.46 1.65 1.81
CA ALA A 37 -22.70 1.19 2.44
C ALA A 37 -23.88 2.11 2.08
N ALA A 38 -25.08 1.53 2.02
CA ALA A 38 -26.27 2.22 1.54
C ALA A 38 -26.61 3.43 2.41
N GLY A 39 -26.76 4.61 1.79
CA GLY A 39 -27.10 5.85 2.48
C GLY A 39 -25.96 6.50 3.28
N THR A 40 -24.75 5.92 3.24
CA THR A 40 -23.60 6.39 4.03
C THR A 40 -22.36 6.55 3.16
N TYR A 41 -21.44 7.43 3.58
CA TYR A 41 -20.10 7.56 2.96
C TYR A 41 -19.07 6.57 3.52
N THR A 42 -19.51 5.58 4.31
CA THR A 42 -18.63 4.55 4.84
C THR A 42 -18.43 3.43 3.83
N PHE A 43 -17.23 2.87 3.80
CA PHE A 43 -16.95 1.72 2.96
C PHE A 43 -17.71 0.48 3.41
N THR A 44 -18.01 -0.41 2.45
CA THR A 44 -18.49 -1.75 2.76
C THR A 44 -17.33 -2.62 3.27
N TYR A 45 -17.65 -3.64 4.09
CA TYR A 45 -16.66 -4.65 4.49
C TYR A 45 -16.01 -5.34 3.30
N LYS A 46 -16.79 -5.59 2.23
CA LYS A 46 -16.28 -6.19 0.99
C LYS A 46 -15.17 -5.33 0.38
N TRP A 47 -15.39 -4.02 0.30
CA TRP A 47 -14.39 -3.09 -0.22
C TRP A 47 -13.15 -3.02 0.66
N MET A 48 -13.33 -2.93 1.99
CA MET A 48 -12.22 -2.94 2.94
C MET A 48 -11.32 -4.17 2.76
N MET A 49 -11.92 -5.36 2.60
CA MET A 49 -11.16 -6.59 2.35
C MET A 49 -10.37 -6.54 1.03
N ILE A 50 -10.98 -6.04 -0.05
CA ILE A 50 -10.31 -5.88 -1.35
C ILE A 50 -9.10 -4.94 -1.22
N VAL A 51 -9.30 -3.79 -0.60
CA VAL A 51 -8.25 -2.78 -0.40
C VAL A 51 -7.13 -3.31 0.50
N THR A 52 -7.43 -4.08 1.54
CA THR A 52 -6.41 -4.75 2.37
C THR A 52 -5.59 -5.75 1.57
N VAL A 53 -6.22 -6.60 0.75
CA VAL A 53 -5.50 -7.57 -0.11
C VAL A 53 -4.59 -6.86 -1.10
N ILE A 54 -5.08 -5.78 -1.72
CA ILE A 54 -4.29 -4.93 -2.61
C ILE A 54 -3.08 -4.32 -1.87
N GLY A 55 -3.31 -3.79 -0.65
CA GLY A 55 -2.26 -3.23 0.19
C GLY A 55 -1.18 -4.24 0.54
N ILE A 56 -1.57 -5.47 0.89
CA ILE A 56 -0.66 -6.58 1.15
C ILE A 56 0.18 -6.88 -0.09
N ALA A 57 -0.44 -6.98 -1.27
CA ALA A 57 0.28 -7.25 -2.52
C ALA A 57 1.30 -6.15 -2.85
N ALA A 58 0.91 -4.88 -2.69
CA ALA A 58 1.80 -3.73 -2.90
C ALA A 58 2.95 -3.69 -1.88
N ALA A 59 2.66 -3.92 -0.60
CA ALA A 59 3.64 -4.02 0.48
C ALA A 59 4.68 -5.11 0.19
N CYS A 60 4.22 -6.29 -0.22
CA CYS A 60 5.08 -7.41 -0.57
C CYS A 60 6.01 -7.08 -1.75
N GLY A 61 5.46 -6.46 -2.81
CA GLY A 61 6.23 -6.05 -3.98
C GLY A 61 7.32 -5.03 -3.63
N ALA A 62 6.96 -4.01 -2.84
CA ALA A 62 7.87 -2.96 -2.40
C ALA A 62 9.00 -3.49 -1.51
N GLY A 63 8.67 -4.31 -0.49
CA GLY A 63 9.65 -4.90 0.41
C GLY A 63 10.66 -5.79 -0.31
N ARG A 64 10.19 -6.61 -1.24
CA ARG A 64 11.03 -7.50 -2.05
C ARG A 64 11.98 -6.71 -2.95
N LEU A 65 11.48 -5.71 -3.68
CA LEU A 65 12.33 -4.89 -4.56
C LEU A 65 13.34 -4.07 -3.77
N CYS A 66 12.95 -3.54 -2.61
CA CYS A 66 13.88 -2.85 -1.71
C CYS A 66 15.02 -3.78 -1.28
N ARG A 67 14.70 -5.01 -0.85
CA ARG A 67 15.70 -6.03 -0.51
C ARG A 67 16.63 -6.32 -1.69
N MET A 68 16.07 -6.52 -2.88
CA MET A 68 16.82 -6.84 -4.10
C MET A 68 17.81 -5.72 -4.47
N ALA A 69 17.37 -4.47 -4.43
CA ALA A 69 18.20 -3.31 -4.75
C ALA A 69 19.27 -3.04 -3.68
N ALA A 70 18.91 -3.15 -2.40
CA ALA A 70 19.82 -2.89 -1.29
C ALA A 70 20.83 -4.02 -1.04
N LYS A 71 20.45 -5.27 -1.30
CA LYS A 71 21.13 -6.50 -0.86
C LYS A 71 21.38 -6.54 0.67
N ALA A 72 20.53 -5.87 1.46
CA ALA A 72 20.66 -5.75 2.92
C ALA A 72 19.28 -5.61 3.60
N SER A 73 19.16 -6.01 4.87
CA SER A 73 17.86 -6.03 5.58
C SER A 73 17.52 -4.68 6.21
N LYS A 74 18.53 -3.88 6.56
CA LYS A 74 18.34 -2.57 7.19
C LYS A 74 17.47 -1.62 6.33
N PRO A 75 17.69 -1.50 5.00
CA PRO A 75 16.84 -0.63 4.17
C PRO A 75 15.38 -1.06 4.11
N VAL A 76 15.09 -2.37 4.18
CA VAL A 76 13.72 -2.89 4.26
C VAL A 76 13.02 -2.43 5.54
N HIS A 77 13.73 -2.43 6.68
CA HIS A 77 13.20 -1.92 7.94
C HIS A 77 12.90 -0.43 7.87
N VAL A 78 13.81 0.35 7.28
CA VAL A 78 13.60 1.78 7.07
C VAL A 78 12.37 2.03 6.20
N LEU A 79 12.23 1.30 5.09
CA LEU A 79 11.05 1.37 4.23
C LEU A 79 9.76 1.04 5.01
N ALA A 80 9.75 -0.05 5.77
CA ALA A 80 8.58 -0.44 6.56
C ALA A 80 8.18 0.62 7.59
N ILE A 81 9.16 1.20 8.30
CA ILE A 81 8.92 2.29 9.26
C ILE A 81 8.36 3.52 8.56
N LEU A 82 8.90 3.88 7.39
CA LEU A 82 8.41 5.02 6.60
C LEU A 82 6.97 4.80 6.14
N CYS A 83 6.64 3.62 5.61
CA CYS A 83 5.27 3.27 5.23
C CYS A 83 4.31 3.32 6.43
N ALA A 84 4.73 2.81 7.58
CA ALA A 84 3.95 2.87 8.81
C ALA A 84 3.74 4.31 9.29
N ALA A 85 4.80 5.13 9.32
CA ALA A 85 4.73 6.51 9.75
C ALA A 85 3.84 7.37 8.83
N LEU A 86 3.97 7.21 7.51
CA LEU A 86 3.13 7.89 6.53
C LEU A 86 1.67 7.44 6.64
N GLY A 87 1.43 6.14 6.79
CA GLY A 87 0.09 5.60 6.96
C GLY A 87 -0.58 6.06 8.26
N LEU A 88 0.16 6.10 9.38
CA LEU A 88 -0.33 6.63 10.65
C LEU A 88 -0.60 8.13 10.57
N GLY A 89 0.28 8.89 9.90
CA GLY A 89 0.05 10.32 9.64
C GLY A 89 -1.23 10.54 8.82
N TYR A 90 -1.46 9.72 7.80
CA TYR A 90 -2.70 9.72 7.03
C TYR A 90 -3.92 9.38 7.89
N ALA A 91 -3.83 8.33 8.72
CA ALA A 91 -4.91 7.95 9.64
C ALA A 91 -5.30 9.09 10.58
N VAL A 92 -4.31 9.77 11.18
CA VAL A 92 -4.55 10.94 12.04
C VAL A 92 -5.18 12.07 11.24
N TYR A 93 -4.66 12.38 10.04
CA TYR A 93 -5.23 13.41 9.18
C TYR A 93 -6.71 13.13 8.86
N THR A 94 -7.06 11.89 8.52
CA THR A 94 -8.44 11.50 8.20
C THR A 94 -9.35 11.57 9.43
N LEU A 95 -8.87 11.20 10.61
CA LEU A 95 -9.66 11.30 11.86
C LEU A 95 -9.93 12.75 12.29
N LEU A 96 -9.11 13.70 11.86
CA LEU A 96 -9.29 15.13 12.13
C LEU A 96 -10.24 15.80 11.13
N GLN A 97 -10.64 15.11 10.05
CA GLN A 97 -11.62 15.65 9.11
C GLN A 97 -13.02 15.69 9.75
N PRO A 98 -13.80 16.74 9.50
CA PRO A 98 -15.18 16.82 9.97
C PRO A 98 -16.05 15.74 9.34
N ASP A 99 -17.09 15.31 10.06
CA ASP A 99 -18.07 14.36 9.53
C ASP A 99 -18.78 14.94 8.29
N SER A 100 -18.87 14.13 7.24
CA SER A 100 -19.49 14.52 5.97
C SER A 100 -21.02 14.43 5.99
N GLY A 101 -21.61 13.88 7.06
CA GLY A 101 -23.05 13.73 7.21
C GLY A 101 -23.66 12.64 6.31
N PRO A 102 -24.99 12.59 6.14
CA PRO A 102 -25.66 11.54 5.38
C PRO A 102 -25.41 11.63 3.88
N ARG A 103 -25.37 10.47 3.19
CA ARG A 103 -25.08 10.41 1.75
C ARG A 103 -26.23 10.96 0.92
N VAL A 104 -25.93 11.95 0.07
CA VAL A 104 -26.88 12.47 -0.92
C VAL A 104 -27.00 11.49 -2.09
N ARG A 105 -28.22 11.32 -2.64
CA ARG A 105 -28.54 10.23 -3.58
C ARG A 105 -27.91 10.36 -4.98
N VAL A 106 -27.55 11.57 -5.39
CA VAL A 106 -26.96 11.87 -6.71
C VAL A 106 -25.63 12.58 -6.49
N VAL A 107 -24.54 11.80 -6.47
CA VAL A 107 -23.18 12.29 -6.28
C VAL A 107 -22.25 11.57 -7.24
N THR A 108 -21.22 12.27 -7.69
CA THR A 108 -20.20 11.67 -8.55
C THR A 108 -19.31 10.74 -7.73
N MET A 109 -18.56 9.86 -8.39
CA MET A 109 -17.59 9.01 -7.70
C MET A 109 -16.53 9.83 -6.96
N TRP A 110 -16.14 10.98 -7.53
CA TRP A 110 -15.17 11.85 -6.89
C TRP A 110 -15.72 12.49 -5.63
N ASP A 111 -16.97 12.93 -5.63
CA ASP A 111 -17.64 13.43 -4.43
C ASP A 111 -17.73 12.34 -3.33
N LEU A 112 -17.93 11.07 -3.72
CA LEU A 112 -17.96 9.95 -2.78
C LEU A 112 -16.60 9.73 -2.13
N VAL A 113 -15.53 9.73 -2.92
CA VAL A 113 -14.15 9.55 -2.42
C VAL A 113 -13.75 10.70 -1.51
N GLU A 114 -14.10 11.94 -1.86
CA GLU A 114 -13.78 13.13 -1.06
C GLU A 114 -14.49 13.12 0.30
N LYS A 115 -15.74 12.66 0.34
CA LYS A 115 -16.57 12.60 1.56
C LYS A 115 -16.47 11.27 2.31
N THR A 116 -15.58 10.39 1.89
CA THR A 116 -15.45 9.05 2.46
C THR A 116 -15.11 9.13 3.94
N VAL A 117 -15.84 8.35 4.74
CA VAL A 117 -15.54 8.17 6.17
C VAL A 117 -15.05 6.74 6.38
N GLU A 118 -13.77 6.60 6.66
CA GLU A 118 -13.19 5.31 7.00
C GLU A 118 -13.37 5.02 8.50
N PRO A 119 -13.78 3.80 8.89
CA PRO A 119 -13.81 3.44 10.31
C PRO A 119 -12.43 3.58 10.94
N ALA A 120 -12.36 4.17 12.14
CA ALA A 120 -11.10 4.41 12.83
C ALA A 120 -10.22 3.16 12.95
N TRP A 121 -10.81 2.00 13.26
CA TRP A 121 -10.05 0.74 13.36
C TRP A 121 -9.37 0.36 12.03
N PHE A 122 -10.02 0.62 10.88
CA PHE A 122 -9.50 0.27 9.56
C PHE A 122 -8.31 1.16 9.18
N LEU A 123 -8.41 2.45 9.52
CA LEU A 123 -7.33 3.43 9.36
C LEU A 123 -6.04 3.00 10.07
N PHE A 124 -6.13 2.40 11.25
CA PHE A 124 -4.95 1.92 11.99
C PHE A 124 -4.47 0.53 11.55
N VAL A 125 -5.36 -0.32 11.05
CA VAL A 125 -4.98 -1.65 10.54
C VAL A 125 -4.08 -1.53 9.31
N GLN A 126 -4.38 -0.61 8.39
CA GLN A 126 -3.65 -0.49 7.11
C GLN A 126 -2.14 -0.21 7.28
N PRO A 127 -1.70 0.77 8.09
CA PRO A 127 -0.28 1.02 8.33
C PRO A 127 0.43 -0.16 9.00
N THR A 128 -0.26 -0.84 9.93
CA THR A 128 0.27 -2.00 10.64
C THR A 128 0.46 -3.18 9.68
N VAL A 129 -0.53 -3.48 8.85
CA VAL A 129 -0.45 -4.51 7.81
C VAL A 129 0.67 -4.17 6.83
N GLY A 130 0.74 -2.93 6.35
CA GLY A 130 1.81 -2.48 5.45
C GLY A 130 3.20 -2.70 6.04
N TYR A 131 3.42 -2.31 7.30
CA TYR A 131 4.68 -2.54 8.01
C TYR A 131 5.08 -4.03 8.00
N PHE A 132 4.15 -4.90 8.42
CA PHE A 132 4.43 -6.33 8.55
C PHE A 132 4.72 -6.98 7.20
N PHE A 133 3.95 -6.69 6.17
CA PHE A 133 4.10 -7.34 4.86
C PHE A 133 5.29 -6.80 4.05
N VAL A 134 5.68 -5.53 4.21
CA VAL A 134 6.95 -5.02 3.66
C VAL A 134 8.13 -5.80 4.24
N ARG A 135 8.15 -5.98 5.56
CA ARG A 135 9.23 -6.72 6.25
C ARG A 135 9.21 -8.19 5.89
N LEU A 136 8.06 -8.85 6.02
CA LEU A 136 7.90 -10.27 5.73
C LEU A 136 8.40 -10.57 4.32
N ALA A 137 7.98 -9.81 3.31
CA ALA A 137 8.38 -10.05 1.94
C ALA A 137 9.86 -9.72 1.67
N GLY A 138 10.40 -8.67 2.29
CA GLY A 138 11.81 -8.29 2.12
C GLY A 138 12.80 -9.17 2.89
N GLU A 139 12.36 -9.87 3.93
CA GLU A 139 13.23 -10.68 4.80
C GLU A 139 13.09 -12.19 4.57
N THR A 140 11.86 -12.69 4.35
CA THR A 140 11.59 -14.14 4.39
C THR A 140 11.35 -14.77 3.02
N ILE A 141 10.86 -14.00 2.04
CA ILE A 141 10.54 -14.56 0.71
C ILE A 141 11.84 -14.67 -0.10
N PRO A 142 12.36 -15.88 -0.35
CA PRO A 142 13.61 -16.05 -1.08
C PRO A 142 13.46 -15.49 -2.50
N MET A 143 14.56 -15.00 -3.06
CA MET A 143 14.55 -14.49 -4.44
C MET A 143 14.24 -15.65 -5.40
N PRO A 144 13.42 -15.45 -6.45
CA PRO A 144 13.22 -16.50 -7.43
C PRO A 144 14.56 -16.80 -8.10
N PRO A 145 14.89 -18.08 -8.38
CA PRO A 145 16.19 -18.46 -8.94
C PRO A 145 16.53 -17.78 -10.28
N PHE A 146 15.52 -17.33 -11.03
CA PHE A 146 15.73 -16.60 -12.29
C PHE A 146 16.18 -15.15 -12.07
N LEU A 147 15.64 -14.43 -11.07
CA LEU A 147 16.09 -13.07 -10.73
C LEU A 147 17.45 -13.08 -10.07
N GLU A 148 17.74 -14.12 -9.28
CA GLU A 148 19.07 -14.32 -8.70
C GLU A 148 20.13 -14.42 -9.80
N ARG A 149 19.87 -15.21 -10.85
CA ARG A 149 20.77 -15.30 -12.00
C ARG A 149 20.99 -13.97 -12.72
N ILE A 150 19.95 -13.13 -12.86
CA ILE A 150 20.06 -11.84 -13.55
C ILE A 150 20.82 -10.80 -12.69
N LEU A 151 20.61 -10.81 -11.37
CA LEU A 151 21.10 -9.76 -10.46
C LEU A 151 22.41 -10.10 -9.75
N VAL A 152 22.83 -11.37 -9.78
CA VAL A 152 24.04 -11.87 -9.11
C VAL A 152 25.14 -12.26 -10.10
N ARG A 153 24.84 -12.58 -11.38
CA ARG A 153 25.91 -12.75 -12.38
C ARG A 153 26.58 -11.40 -12.65
N ASN A 154 27.71 -11.22 -11.99
CA ASN A 154 28.67 -10.17 -12.28
C ASN A 154 29.46 -10.65 -13.52
N PRO A 155 29.48 -9.91 -14.64
CA PRO A 155 30.28 -10.27 -15.82
C PRO A 155 31.80 -10.01 -15.64
N SER A 156 32.29 -9.83 -14.42
CA SER A 156 33.69 -9.43 -14.16
C SER A 156 34.60 -10.58 -13.70
N SER A 157 34.40 -11.80 -14.22
CA SER A 157 35.29 -12.94 -13.91
C SER A 157 35.66 -13.75 -15.16
N GLU A 158 35.98 -13.05 -16.25
CA GLU A 158 36.77 -13.59 -17.37
C GLU A 158 37.95 -12.66 -17.63
#